data_AF-A0A959IDZ6-F1
#
_entry.id   AF-A0A959IDZ6-F1
#
_cell.length_a   1.000
_cell.length_b   1.000
_cell.length_c   1.000
_cell.angle_alpha   90.00
_cell.angle_beta   90.00
_cell.angle_gamma   90.00
#
_symmetry.space_group_name_H-M   'P 1'
#
loop_
_entity.id
_entity.type
_entity.pdbx_description
1 polymer ?
#
loop_
_entity_poly.entity_id
_entity_poly.type
_entity_poly.pdbx_seq_one_letter_code
_entity_poly.pdbx_strand_id
1 'polypeptide(L)'
;MTRAYASHSRRRIALLASLLLLLFILPGCDECRDFTAPSYEFSFKIVDEEFKELVGPDYPYDPESIFLLVNGNNVITERVYNPVSRTYRFVVNLAGFDIFNDDPYLLMIASADTDTLRLTVDRTEGDCVDQFNLSQLLYNGVEIDIDQDPVILVKEN
;
A
#
# COMPACT_ATOMS: atom_id res chain seq x y z
N MET A 1 -35.75 73.22 12.84
CA MET A 1 -35.78 71.95 13.59
C MET A 1 -35.51 70.80 12.62
N THR A 2 -34.27 70.36 12.43
CA THR A 2 -33.93 69.23 11.55
C THR A 2 -32.57 68.64 11.93
N ARG A 3 -32.55 67.78 12.95
CA ARG A 3 -31.41 66.88 13.24
C ARG A 3 -31.94 65.60 13.88
N ALA A 4 -32.31 64.62 13.07
CA ALA A 4 -32.63 63.28 13.57
C ALA A 4 -32.64 62.20 12.47
N TYR A 5 -31.63 62.12 11.58
CA TYR A 5 -31.61 61.02 10.58
C TYR A 5 -30.23 60.46 10.21
N ALA A 6 -29.16 60.76 10.96
CA ALA A 6 -27.80 60.33 10.61
C ALA A 6 -27.23 59.18 11.45
N SER A 7 -27.95 58.69 12.46
CA SER A 7 -27.43 57.73 13.45
C SER A 7 -27.66 56.25 13.09
N HIS A 8 -28.72 55.94 12.33
CA HIS A 8 -29.12 54.55 12.09
C HIS A 8 -28.39 53.85 10.93
N SER A 9 -27.88 54.57 9.92
CA SER A 9 -27.22 53.94 8.75
C SER A 9 -25.80 53.43 9.07
N ARG A 10 -25.06 54.14 9.93
CA ARG A 10 -23.69 53.75 10.34
C ARG A 10 -23.66 52.46 11.15
N ARG A 11 -24.70 52.19 11.96
CA ARG A 11 -24.81 50.95 12.74
C ARG A 11 -25.09 49.72 11.89
N ARG A 12 -25.85 49.86 10.79
CA ARG A 12 -26.15 48.74 9.87
C ARG A 12 -24.95 48.36 9.00
N ILE A 13 -24.15 49.33 8.59
CA ILE A 13 -22.92 49.10 7.81
C ILE A 13 -21.85 48.41 8.67
N ALA A 14 -21.71 48.82 9.94
CA ALA A 14 -20.77 48.18 10.87
C ALA A 14 -21.11 46.70 11.13
N LEU A 15 -22.41 46.37 11.29
CA LEU A 15 -22.88 44.99 11.49
C LEU A 15 -22.63 44.07 10.28
N LEU A 16 -22.83 44.59 9.06
CA LEU A 16 -22.55 43.86 7.83
C LEU A 16 -21.05 43.62 7.62
N ALA A 17 -20.21 44.61 7.94
CA ALA A 17 -18.76 44.47 7.85
C ALA A 17 -18.20 43.45 8.87
N SER A 18 -18.77 43.40 10.09
CA SER A 18 -18.40 42.38 11.09
C SER A 18 -18.85 40.98 10.72
N LEU A 19 -19.99 40.82 10.04
CA LEU A 19 -20.47 39.52 9.56
C LEU A 19 -19.61 39.00 8.38
N LEU A 20 -19.15 39.90 7.51
CA LEU A 20 -18.28 39.55 6.38
C LEU A 20 -16.87 39.13 6.84
N LEU A 21 -16.36 39.72 7.94
CA LEU A 21 -15.07 39.33 8.52
C LEU A 21 -15.12 37.95 9.20
N LEU A 22 -16.27 37.52 9.71
CA LEU A 22 -16.46 36.20 10.32
C LEU A 22 -16.47 35.06 9.30
N LEU A 23 -16.80 35.33 8.03
CA LEU A 23 -16.78 34.34 6.95
C LEU A 23 -15.35 33.96 6.50
N PHE A 24 -14.35 34.80 6.76
CA PHE A 24 -12.95 34.55 6.41
C PHE A 24 -12.16 33.78 7.48
N ILE A 25 -12.77 33.48 8.64
CA ILE A 25 -12.09 32.80 9.76
C ILE A 25 -12.66 31.39 9.98
N LEU A 26 -13.41 30.84 9.02
CA LEU A 26 -13.63 29.40 9.04
C LEU A 26 -12.27 28.75 8.74
N PRO A 27 -11.63 28.06 9.71
CA PRO A 27 -10.52 27.21 9.36
C PRO A 27 -11.05 26.26 8.30
N GLY A 28 -10.35 26.12 7.17
CA GLY A 28 -10.66 25.04 6.25
C GLY A 28 -10.72 23.77 7.09
N CYS A 29 -11.87 23.09 7.12
CA CYS A 29 -11.98 21.78 7.72
C CYS A 29 -11.02 20.89 6.95
N ASP A 30 -9.86 20.64 7.54
CA ASP A 30 -8.87 19.71 7.02
C ASP A 30 -9.37 18.31 7.40
N GLU A 31 -10.41 17.85 6.69
CA GLU A 31 -11.08 16.56 6.95
C GLU A 31 -10.12 15.37 6.80
N CYS A 32 -8.93 15.60 6.22
CA CYS A 32 -7.92 14.59 5.99
C CYS A 32 -6.83 14.53 7.07
N ARG A 33 -6.88 15.36 8.12
CA ARG A 33 -5.77 15.52 9.09
C ARG A 33 -5.47 14.29 9.95
N ASP A 34 -6.43 13.39 10.10
CA ASP A 34 -6.33 12.18 10.94
C ASP A 34 -6.36 10.87 10.12
N PHE A 35 -6.16 10.92 8.80
CA PHE A 35 -6.12 9.70 7.98
C PHE A 35 -4.73 9.08 7.98
N THR A 36 -4.65 7.83 8.47
CA THR A 36 -3.50 6.95 8.23
C THR A 36 -3.69 6.27 6.88
N ALA A 37 -2.70 6.37 5.98
CA ALA A 37 -2.72 5.62 4.74
C ALA A 37 -2.82 4.10 5.04
N PRO A 38 -3.68 3.34 4.33
CA PRO A 38 -3.71 1.89 4.49
C PRO A 38 -2.35 1.28 4.17
N SER A 39 -1.95 0.23 4.90
CA SER A 39 -0.83 -0.62 4.49
C SER A 39 -1.32 -1.59 3.41
N TYR A 40 -0.66 -1.56 2.25
CA TYR A 40 -0.96 -2.47 1.16
C TYR A 40 -0.01 -3.64 1.26
N GLU A 41 -0.44 -4.71 1.90
CA GLU A 41 0.41 -5.86 2.15
C GLU A 41 -0.18 -7.11 1.52
N PHE A 42 0.67 -7.93 0.92
CA PHE A 42 0.32 -9.31 0.63
C PHE A 42 1.38 -10.21 1.23
N SER A 43 0.99 -11.46 1.51
CA SER A 43 1.92 -12.47 1.97
C SER A 43 2.04 -13.61 0.96
N PHE A 44 3.21 -14.20 0.84
CA PHE A 44 3.44 -15.34 -0.06
C PHE A 44 4.27 -16.44 0.59
N LYS A 45 4.14 -17.65 0.05
CA LYS A 45 5.00 -18.80 0.34
C LYS A 45 5.44 -19.48 -0.96
N ILE A 46 6.55 -20.22 -0.89
CA ILE A 46 7.13 -20.93 -2.03
C ILE A 46 6.98 -22.43 -1.80
N VAL A 47 6.42 -23.12 -2.78
CA VAL A 47 6.15 -24.57 -2.76
C VAL A 47 6.67 -25.23 -4.04
N ASP A 48 6.82 -26.56 -4.05
CA ASP A 48 7.00 -27.35 -5.27
C ASP A 48 5.67 -27.69 -5.96
N GLU A 49 5.74 -28.43 -7.07
CA GLU A 49 4.59 -28.89 -7.85
C GLU A 49 3.64 -29.80 -7.04
N GLU A 50 4.14 -30.45 -5.98
CA GLU A 50 3.35 -31.24 -5.03
C GLU A 50 2.81 -30.42 -3.83
N PHE A 51 2.93 -29.09 -3.87
CA PHE A 51 2.54 -28.15 -2.82
C PHE A 51 3.29 -28.31 -1.49
N LYS A 52 4.45 -28.95 -1.50
CA LYS A 52 5.32 -29.01 -0.33
C LYS A 52 6.12 -27.72 -0.23
N GLU A 53 6.13 -27.14 0.97
CA GLU A 53 6.85 -25.90 1.24
C GLU A 53 8.36 -26.10 1.06
N LEU A 54 9.03 -25.07 0.53
CA LEU A 54 10.45 -25.14 0.16
C LEU A 54 11.37 -24.27 1.02
N VAL A 55 10.82 -23.52 1.98
CA VAL A 55 11.58 -22.53 2.75
C VAL A 55 11.50 -22.78 4.25
N GLY A 56 12.65 -23.00 4.88
CA GLY A 56 12.77 -23.26 6.32
C GLY A 56 14.02 -24.07 6.67
N PRO A 57 14.27 -24.32 7.97
CA PRO A 57 15.50 -24.93 8.46
C PRO A 57 15.78 -26.35 7.94
N ASP A 58 14.74 -27.11 7.58
CA ASP A 58 14.87 -28.46 7.04
C ASP A 58 14.56 -28.53 5.53
N TYR A 59 14.47 -27.38 4.87
CA TYR A 59 14.02 -27.27 3.48
C TYR A 59 15.14 -26.75 2.57
N PRO A 60 15.00 -26.87 1.23
CA PRO A 60 16.06 -26.51 0.29
C PRO A 60 16.50 -25.05 0.33
N TYR A 61 15.60 -24.13 0.71
CA TYR A 61 15.87 -22.69 0.73
C TYR A 61 15.93 -22.12 2.14
N ASP A 62 16.95 -21.31 2.38
CA ASP A 62 17.12 -20.53 3.61
C ASP A 62 16.24 -19.27 3.52
N PRO A 63 15.38 -18.98 4.50
CA PRO A 63 14.60 -17.73 4.52
C PRO A 63 15.44 -16.46 4.38
N GLU A 64 16.70 -16.48 4.82
CA GLU A 64 17.62 -15.33 4.75
C GLU A 64 18.18 -15.11 3.35
N SER A 65 18.07 -16.08 2.43
CA SER A 65 18.44 -15.89 1.02
C SER A 65 17.30 -15.36 0.15
N ILE A 66 16.10 -15.22 0.70
CA ILE A 66 14.92 -14.75 -0.03
C ILE A 66 14.85 -13.22 -0.03
N PHE A 67 14.84 -12.63 -1.23
CA PHE A 67 14.68 -11.19 -1.44
C PHE A 67 13.70 -10.93 -2.58
N LEU A 68 12.85 -9.93 -2.43
CA LEU A 68 12.07 -9.38 -3.53
C LEU A 68 12.60 -7.99 -3.83
N LEU A 69 13.29 -7.83 -4.96
CA LEU A 69 13.98 -6.60 -5.31
C LEU A 69 13.16 -5.75 -6.27
N VAL A 70 13.04 -4.47 -5.91
CA VAL A 70 12.35 -3.43 -6.67
C VAL A 70 13.28 -2.23 -6.78
N ASN A 71 13.72 -1.90 -8.00
CA ASN A 71 14.74 -0.87 -8.23
C ASN A 71 15.99 -1.06 -7.34
N GLY A 72 16.37 -2.32 -7.10
CA GLY A 72 17.50 -2.70 -6.24
C GLY A 72 17.22 -2.70 -4.73
N ASN A 73 16.01 -2.33 -4.29
CA ASN A 73 15.63 -2.33 -2.87
C ASN A 73 14.83 -3.59 -2.53
N ASN A 74 15.12 -4.22 -1.39
CA ASN A 74 14.31 -5.32 -0.88
C ASN A 74 12.99 -4.79 -0.31
N VAL A 75 11.87 -5.40 -0.69
CA VAL A 75 10.51 -4.99 -0.27
C VAL A 75 9.82 -6.02 0.62
N ILE A 76 10.49 -7.13 0.94
CA ILE A 76 10.04 -8.03 2.01
C ILE A 76 10.24 -7.30 3.34
N THR A 77 9.13 -7.02 4.02
CA THR A 77 9.11 -6.32 5.33
C THR A 77 9.16 -7.28 6.50
N GLU A 78 8.60 -8.48 6.34
CA GLU A 78 8.58 -9.49 7.40
C GLU A 78 8.79 -10.91 6.85
N ARG A 79 9.45 -11.74 7.67
CA ARG A 79 9.56 -13.19 7.49
C ARG A 79 8.88 -13.86 8.68
N VAL A 80 7.72 -14.46 8.45
CA VAL A 80 6.89 -15.03 9.52
C VAL A 80 7.14 -16.53 9.60
N TYR A 81 7.72 -16.99 10.71
CA TYR A 81 7.98 -18.41 10.96
C TYR A 81 6.73 -19.12 11.52
N ASN A 82 6.35 -20.24 10.89
CA ASN A 82 5.35 -21.16 11.41
C ASN A 82 6.05 -22.33 12.14
N PRO A 83 5.92 -22.45 13.47
CA PRO A 83 6.61 -23.49 14.23
C PRO A 83 6.02 -24.90 14.03
N VAL A 84 4.79 -25.03 13.54
CA VAL A 84 4.12 -26.33 13.34
C VAL A 84 4.65 -27.00 12.07
N SER A 85 4.65 -26.28 10.95
CA SER A 85 5.21 -26.76 9.67
C SER A 85 6.71 -26.56 9.56
N ARG A 86 7.31 -25.77 10.45
CA ARG A 86 8.72 -25.37 10.47
C ARG A 86 9.13 -24.64 9.19
N THR A 87 8.31 -23.70 8.75
CA THR A 87 8.45 -23.01 7.45
C THR A 87 8.22 -21.52 7.57
N TYR A 88 8.50 -20.77 6.50
CA TYR A 88 8.35 -19.32 6.44
C TYR A 88 7.33 -18.89 5.39
N ARG A 89 6.59 -17.82 5.71
CA ARG A 89 5.92 -16.97 4.74
C ARG A 89 6.52 -15.57 4.77
N PHE A 90 6.39 -14.85 3.68
CA PHE A 90 6.99 -13.53 3.47
C PHE A 90 5.88 -12.50 3.36
N VAL A 91 6.02 -11.37 4.04
CA VAL A 91 5.12 -10.21 3.90
C VAL A 91 5.81 -9.16 3.07
N VAL A 92 5.10 -8.64 2.08
CA VAL A 92 5.55 -7.59 1.19
C VAL A 92 4.66 -6.38 1.39
N ASN A 93 5.26 -5.22 1.61
CA ASN A 93 4.54 -3.96 1.67
C ASN A 93 4.67 -3.24 0.33
N LEU A 94 3.53 -2.97 -0.30
CA LEU A 94 3.36 -2.30 -1.58
C LEU A 94 3.13 -0.77 -1.43
N ALA A 95 3.11 -0.24 -0.20
CA ALA A 95 2.95 1.20 0.01
C ALA A 95 4.13 1.98 -0.56
N GLY A 96 3.82 3.04 -1.31
CA GLY A 96 4.83 3.88 -1.97
C GLY A 96 5.37 3.31 -3.28
N PHE A 97 4.96 2.11 -3.67
CA PHE A 97 5.24 1.56 -5.00
C PHE A 97 4.13 1.96 -5.99
N ASP A 98 3.91 3.26 -6.16
CA ASP A 98 3.08 3.86 -7.23
C ASP A 98 3.76 3.70 -8.63
N ILE A 99 4.60 2.67 -8.79
CA ILE A 99 5.46 2.44 -9.96
C ILE A 99 4.73 1.53 -10.95
N PHE A 100 3.90 2.16 -11.76
CA PHE A 100 3.56 1.82 -13.13
C PHE A 100 4.34 0.63 -13.76
N ASN A 101 3.79 -0.57 -13.53
CA ASN A 101 3.47 -1.66 -14.47
C ASN A 101 4.47 -2.23 -15.50
N ASP A 102 5.66 -1.68 -15.73
CA ASP A 102 6.48 -2.16 -16.87
C ASP A 102 7.63 -3.11 -16.47
N ASP A 103 8.31 -2.87 -15.35
CA ASP A 103 9.49 -3.65 -14.96
C ASP A 103 9.14 -4.83 -14.04
N PRO A 104 9.61 -6.06 -14.35
CA PRO A 104 9.43 -7.21 -13.48
C PRO A 104 10.23 -7.05 -12.20
N TYR A 105 9.61 -7.41 -11.07
CA TYR A 105 10.26 -7.54 -9.79
C TYR A 105 11.11 -8.81 -9.76
N LEU A 106 12.30 -8.73 -9.18
CA LEU A 106 13.20 -9.89 -9.11
C LEU A 106 13.01 -10.60 -7.78
N LEU A 107 12.50 -11.82 -7.82
CA LEU A 107 12.44 -12.72 -6.66
C LEU A 107 13.71 -13.56 -6.62
N MET A 108 14.64 -13.18 -5.75
CA MET A 108 15.81 -14.01 -5.46
C MET A 108 15.39 -15.04 -4.41
N ILE A 109 15.41 -16.32 -4.76
CA ILE A 109 15.17 -17.44 -3.83
C ILE A 109 16.51 -17.92 -3.26
N ALA A 110 17.54 -17.91 -4.09
CA ALA A 110 18.92 -18.15 -3.69
C ALA A 110 19.85 -17.24 -4.51
N SER A 111 21.15 -17.21 -4.17
CA SER A 111 22.14 -16.39 -4.89
C SER A 111 22.25 -16.70 -6.39
N ALA A 112 21.84 -17.89 -6.83
CA ALA A 112 21.82 -18.32 -8.22
C ALA A 112 20.41 -18.61 -8.77
N ASP A 113 19.38 -18.51 -7.93
CA ASP A 113 18.00 -18.82 -8.31
C ASP A 113 17.17 -17.54 -8.23
N THR A 114 16.91 -16.98 -9.41
CA THR A 114 16.19 -15.72 -9.57
C THR A 114 14.99 -15.95 -10.47
N ASP A 115 13.82 -15.68 -9.91
CA ASP A 115 12.55 -15.69 -10.60
C ASP A 115 12.04 -14.27 -10.81
N THR A 116 10.96 -14.16 -11.57
CA THR A 116 10.29 -12.89 -11.84
C THR A 116 8.91 -12.88 -11.22
N LEU A 117 8.58 -11.78 -10.56
CA LEU A 117 7.22 -11.44 -10.19
C LEU A 117 6.79 -10.20 -10.99
N ARG A 118 5.55 -10.18 -11.46
CA ARG A 118 4.93 -8.97 -12.02
C ARG A 118 3.62 -8.75 -11.31
N LEU A 119 3.48 -7.60 -10.67
CA LEU A 119 2.30 -7.20 -9.93
C LEU A 119 1.57 -6.13 -10.74
N THR A 120 0.26 -6.27 -10.85
CA THR A 120 -0.62 -5.18 -11.29
C THR A 120 -1.34 -4.67 -10.05
N VAL A 121 -1.20 -3.38 -9.78
CA VAL A 121 -1.85 -2.71 -8.65
C VAL A 121 -2.83 -1.69 -9.19
N ASP A 122 -4.10 -1.86 -8.86
CA ASP A 122 -5.16 -0.92 -9.21
C ASP A 122 -5.21 0.19 -8.17
N ARG A 123 -5.17 1.44 -8.64
CA ARG A 123 -5.33 2.63 -7.80
C ARG A 123 -6.76 3.17 -7.93
N THR A 124 -7.44 3.30 -6.80
CA THR A 124 -8.71 4.02 -6.68
C THR A 124 -8.47 5.33 -5.96
N GLU A 125 -8.70 6.44 -6.65
CA GLU A 125 -8.55 7.78 -6.07
C GLU A 125 -9.58 8.00 -4.96
N GLY A 126 -9.12 8.52 -3.83
CA GLY A 126 -9.98 8.83 -2.67
C GLY A 126 -9.83 10.28 -2.25
N ASP A 127 -10.85 10.82 -1.59
CA ASP A 127 -10.90 12.25 -1.20
C ASP A 127 -9.76 12.67 -0.25
N CYS A 128 -9.24 11.73 0.56
CA CYS A 128 -8.13 11.96 1.48
C CYS A 128 -6.92 11.05 1.23
N VAL A 129 -7.16 9.78 0.88
CA VAL A 129 -6.10 8.79 0.61
C VAL A 129 -6.53 7.94 -0.58
N ASP A 130 -5.61 7.71 -1.51
CA ASP A 130 -5.79 6.72 -2.56
C ASP A 130 -5.81 5.32 -1.96
N GLN A 131 -6.60 4.43 -2.56
CA GLN A 131 -6.62 3.00 -2.29
C GLN A 131 -5.83 2.26 -3.36
N PHE A 132 -4.99 1.30 -2.96
CA PHE A 132 -4.22 0.46 -3.87
C PHE A 132 -4.61 -1.00 -3.64
N ASN A 133 -4.91 -1.75 -4.69
CA ASN A 133 -5.29 -3.15 -4.58
C ASN A 133 -4.45 -3.97 -5.55
N LEU A 134 -3.86 -5.07 -5.09
CA LEU A 134 -3.26 -6.05 -5.98
C LEU A 134 -4.40 -6.66 -6.82
N SER A 135 -4.36 -6.47 -8.13
CA SER A 135 -5.38 -6.96 -9.07
C SER A 135 -4.87 -8.14 -9.89
N GLN A 136 -3.55 -8.28 -10.04
CA GLN A 136 -2.94 -9.42 -10.69
C GLN A 136 -1.53 -9.69 -10.15
N LEU A 137 -1.16 -10.96 -10.09
CA LEU A 137 0.20 -11.41 -9.84
C LEU A 137 0.61 -12.45 -10.88
N LEU A 138 1.73 -12.23 -11.56
CA LEU A 138 2.38 -13.23 -12.40
C LEU A 138 3.69 -13.67 -11.75
N TYR A 139 3.91 -14.97 -11.68
CA TYR A 139 5.15 -15.59 -11.26
C TYR A 139 5.74 -16.37 -12.43
N ASN A 140 6.94 -15.97 -12.87
CA ASN A 140 7.56 -16.50 -14.09
C ASN A 140 6.63 -16.47 -15.32
N GLY A 141 5.78 -15.44 -15.40
CA GLY A 141 4.81 -15.26 -16.48
C GLY A 141 3.51 -16.07 -16.33
N VAL A 142 3.38 -16.88 -15.28
CA VAL A 142 2.16 -17.62 -14.95
C VAL A 142 1.32 -16.81 -13.96
N GLU A 143 0.06 -16.60 -14.28
CA GLU A 143 -0.88 -15.91 -13.40
C GLU A 143 -1.19 -16.74 -12.15
N ILE A 144 -1.12 -16.10 -10.99
CA ILE A 144 -1.33 -16.71 -9.67
C ILE A 144 -2.65 -16.21 -9.08
N ASP A 145 -3.36 -17.10 -8.40
CA ASP A 145 -4.55 -16.77 -7.62
C ASP A 145 -4.18 -15.93 -6.39
N ILE A 146 -4.55 -14.65 -6.42
CA ILE A 146 -4.27 -13.67 -5.35
C ILE A 146 -5.33 -13.64 -4.25
N ASP A 147 -6.43 -14.39 -4.39
CA ASP A 147 -7.47 -14.48 -3.35
C ASP A 147 -7.04 -15.40 -2.20
N GLN A 148 -5.87 -16.04 -2.31
CA GLN A 148 -5.27 -16.88 -1.29
C GLN A 148 -4.39 -16.07 -0.34
N ASP A 149 -4.52 -16.33 0.97
CA ASP A 149 -3.61 -15.79 1.99
C ASP A 149 -2.98 -16.93 2.82
N PRO A 150 -1.66 -17.17 2.70
CA PRO A 150 -0.71 -16.52 1.78
C PRO A 150 -0.93 -16.93 0.32
N VAL A 151 -0.49 -16.08 -0.60
CA VAL A 151 -0.34 -16.42 -2.02
C VAL A 151 0.66 -17.57 -2.19
N ILE A 152 0.36 -18.51 -3.08
CA ILE A 152 1.17 -19.70 -3.31
C ILE A 152 1.98 -19.55 -4.60
N LEU A 153 3.31 -19.49 -4.48
CA LEU A 153 4.24 -19.50 -5.61
C LEU A 153 4.76 -20.93 -5.81
N VAL A 154 4.39 -21.55 -6.93
CA VAL A 154 4.80 -22.92 -7.28
C VAL A 154 6.08 -22.87 -8.11
N LYS A 155 7.20 -23.27 -7.50
CA LYS A 155 8.51 -23.30 -8.13
C LYS A 155 8.66 -24.59 -8.95
N GLU A 156 8.83 -24.45 -10.26
CA GLU A 156 9.23 -25.55 -11.13
C GLU A 156 10.71 -25.90 -10.87
N ASN A 157 11.01 -27.20 -10.77
CA ASN A 157 12.36 -27.73 -10.50
C ASN A 157 13.31 -27.61 -11.69
#